data_AF-A0A0T9MW36-F1
#
_entry.id   AF-A0A0T9MW36-F1
#
_cell.length_a   1.000
_cell.length_b   1.000
_cell.length_c   1.000
_cell.angle_alpha   90.00
_cell.angle_beta   90.00
_cell.angle_gamma   90.00
#
_symmetry.space_group_name_H-M   'P 1'
#
loop_
_entity.id
_entity.type
_entity.pdbx_description
1 polymer ?
#
loop_
_entity_poly.entity_id
_entity_poly.type
_entity_poly.pdbx_seq_one_letter_code
_entity_poly.pdbx_strand_id
1 'polypeptide(L)'
;MFSLHTIALVVSTSLLAGCTVGPDYHRPEAPFSKHYQAQSFVRKSSASRNDSLSHWWKSFNDPPLNQCISDALTQNLDLAQTTAKLAQAQFTIPVLHNGA
;
A
#
# COMPACT_ATOMS: atom_id res chain seq x y z
N MET A 1 -54.17 2.64 -18.15
CA MET A 1 -53.72 2.15 -16.83
C MET A 1 -52.39 1.36 -16.91
N PHE A 2 -52.16 0.53 -17.95
CA PHE A 2 -50.89 -0.21 -18.14
C PHE A 2 -49.66 0.67 -18.40
N SER A 3 -49.81 1.80 -19.12
CA SER A 3 -48.70 2.69 -19.47
C SER A 3 -48.11 3.46 -18.27
N LEU A 4 -48.90 3.71 -17.22
CA LEU A 4 -48.41 4.39 -16.01
C LEU A 4 -47.52 3.46 -15.16
N HIS A 5 -47.86 2.16 -15.13
CA HIS A 5 -47.05 1.13 -14.45
C HIS A 5 -45.71 0.91 -15.16
N THR A 6 -45.69 0.89 -16.49
CA THR A 6 -44.45 0.73 -17.25
C THR A 6 -43.51 1.91 -17.06
N ILE A 7 -44.03 3.14 -17.01
CA ILE A 7 -43.23 4.35 -16.74
C ILE A 7 -42.66 4.31 -15.31
N ALA A 8 -43.47 3.96 -14.33
CA ALA A 8 -43.02 3.84 -12.94
C ALA A 8 -41.91 2.78 -12.77
N LEU A 9 -42.02 1.65 -13.48
CA LEU A 9 -41.03 0.56 -13.42
C LEU A 9 -39.68 0.97 -14.04
N VAL A 10 -39.70 1.68 -15.17
CA VAL A 10 -38.49 2.19 -15.84
C VAL A 10 -37.78 3.26 -15.00
N VAL A 11 -38.54 4.18 -14.38
CA VAL A 11 -37.97 5.20 -13.51
C VAL A 11 -37.33 4.58 -12.28
N SER A 12 -37.96 3.56 -11.69
CA SER A 12 -37.46 2.85 -10.51
C SER A 12 -36.14 2.11 -10.78
N THR A 13 -35.99 1.44 -11.92
CA THR A 13 -34.73 0.75 -12.28
C THR A 13 -33.61 1.70 -12.66
N SER A 14 -33.93 2.87 -13.23
CA SER A 14 -32.92 3.89 -13.56
C SER A 14 -32.35 4.57 -12.32
N LEU A 15 -33.16 4.77 -11.27
CA LEU A 15 -32.73 5.30 -9.98
C LEU A 15 -31.82 4.33 -9.20
N LEU A 16 -31.90 3.02 -9.48
CA LEU A 16 -31.04 1.98 -8.88
C LEU A 16 -29.70 1.81 -9.64
N ALA A 17 -29.55 2.44 -10.81
CA ALA A 17 -28.33 2.42 -11.60
C ALA A 17 -27.39 3.59 -11.23
N GLY A 18 -26.99 3.66 -9.96
CA GLY A 18 -25.92 4.54 -9.47
C GLY A 18 -25.18 3.84 -8.32
N CYS A 19 -23.87 3.90 -8.13
CA CYS A 19 -22.80 4.68 -8.75
C CYS A 19 -21.59 3.76 -8.89
N THR A 20 -20.97 3.68 -10.07
CA THR A 20 -19.68 2.98 -10.18
C THR A 20 -18.63 3.73 -9.35
N VAL A 21 -18.05 3.02 -8.38
CA VAL A 21 -17.02 3.50 -7.44
C VAL A 21 -15.71 3.74 -8.17
N GLY A 22 -15.51 4.99 -8.60
CA GLY A 22 -14.23 5.54 -9.06
C GLY A 22 -13.74 5.00 -10.41
N PRO A 23 -12.98 5.80 -11.17
CA PRO A 23 -12.31 5.31 -12.38
C PRO A 23 -11.28 4.23 -12.03
N ASP A 24 -11.01 3.34 -12.97
CA ASP A 24 -9.95 2.34 -12.85
C ASP A 24 -8.64 3.01 -12.43
N TYR A 25 -7.97 2.44 -11.42
CA TYR A 25 -6.71 2.97 -10.96
C TYR A 25 -5.64 2.83 -12.05
N HIS A 26 -5.21 3.96 -12.60
CA HIS A 26 -4.03 4.03 -13.46
C HIS A 26 -2.87 4.64 -12.67
N ARG A 27 -1.79 3.86 -12.51
CA ARG A 27 -0.57 4.33 -11.87
C ARG A 27 0.00 5.52 -12.67
N PRO A 28 0.15 6.71 -12.07
CA PRO A 28 0.76 7.84 -12.77
C PRO A 28 2.21 7.55 -13.14
N GLU A 29 2.64 7.99 -14.33
CA GLU A 29 4.05 7.98 -14.69
C GLU A 29 4.77 9.05 -13.86
N ALA A 30 5.77 8.61 -13.08
CA ALA A 30 6.53 9.51 -12.23
C ALA A 30 7.72 10.09 -13.01
N PRO A 31 7.98 11.41 -12.93
CA PRO A 31 9.03 12.07 -13.71
C PRO A 31 10.40 11.84 -13.08
N PHE A 32 10.92 10.62 -13.15
CA PHE A 32 12.25 10.28 -12.67
C PHE A 32 13.22 10.04 -13.83
N SER A 33 14.50 10.33 -13.60
CA SER A 33 15.55 9.93 -14.52
C SER A 33 15.60 8.40 -14.64
N LYS A 34 15.75 7.89 -15.86
CA LYS A 34 15.92 6.44 -16.11
C LYS A 34 17.20 5.89 -15.47
N HIS A 35 18.16 6.76 -15.19
CA HIS A 35 19.47 6.39 -14.66
C HIS A 35 19.93 7.37 -13.57
N TYR A 36 20.48 6.82 -12.49
CA TYR A 36 21.20 7.59 -11.47
C TYR A 36 22.64 7.78 -11.92
N GLN A 37 23.26 8.93 -11.62
CA GLN A 37 24.63 9.26 -12.06
C GLN A 37 25.67 8.20 -11.63
N ALA A 38 25.46 7.55 -10.48
CA ALA A 38 26.35 6.52 -9.94
C ALA A 38 25.98 5.07 -10.34
N GLN A 39 25.04 4.85 -11.27
CA GLN A 39 24.53 3.51 -11.59
C GLN A 39 25.63 2.56 -12.13
N SER A 40 26.63 3.10 -12.83
CA SER A 40 27.77 2.33 -13.35
C SER A 40 28.68 1.79 -12.24
N PHE A 41 28.76 2.48 -11.08
CA PHE A 41 29.51 2.04 -9.90
C PHE A 41 28.77 0.92 -9.18
N VAL A 42 27.46 1.07 -9.00
CA VAL A 42 26.62 0.08 -8.32
C VAL A 42 26.52 -1.22 -9.12
N ARG A 43 26.46 -1.17 -10.45
CA ARG A 43 26.36 -2.38 -11.31
C ARG A 43 27.59 -3.29 -11.26
N LYS A 44 28.75 -2.78 -10.82
CA LYS A 44 29.97 -3.58 -10.60
C LYS A 44 29.94 -4.33 -9.27
N SER A 45 29.19 -3.83 -8.29
CA SER A 45 28.87 -4.57 -7.09
C SER A 45 27.62 -5.40 -7.39
N SER A 46 27.79 -6.70 -7.61
CA SER A 46 26.66 -7.62 -7.68
C SER A 46 26.01 -7.68 -6.29
N ALA A 47 25.21 -6.66 -5.96
CA ALA A 47 24.42 -6.60 -4.76
C ALA A 47 23.41 -7.74 -4.84
N SER A 48 23.78 -8.86 -4.23
CA SER A 48 22.89 -9.99 -4.02
C SER A 48 21.62 -9.43 -3.38
N ARG A 49 20.51 -9.48 -4.12
CA ARG A 49 19.17 -9.03 -3.68
C ARG A 49 18.58 -10.01 -2.65
N ASN A 50 19.35 -10.36 -1.64
CA ASN A 50 19.06 -11.50 -0.79
C ASN A 50 19.17 -11.07 0.66
N ASP A 51 18.01 -10.91 1.32
CA ASP A 51 17.75 -10.81 2.77
C ASP A 51 18.63 -9.90 3.65
N SER A 52 19.68 -9.28 3.13
CA SER A 52 20.67 -8.50 3.87
C SER A 52 20.19 -7.09 4.18
N LEU A 53 19.19 -6.58 3.44
CA LEU A 53 18.68 -5.23 3.62
C LEU A 53 17.83 -5.09 4.89
N SER A 54 17.14 -6.16 5.32
CA SER A 54 16.39 -6.16 6.57
C SER A 54 17.31 -6.03 7.80
N HIS A 55 18.58 -6.42 7.67
CA HIS A 55 19.62 -6.29 8.69
C HIS A 55 20.85 -5.53 8.19
N TRP A 56 20.63 -4.45 7.42
CA TRP A 56 21.70 -3.67 6.78
C TRP A 56 22.80 -3.23 7.76
N TRP A 57 22.44 -2.94 9.01
CA TRP A 57 23.35 -2.48 10.06
C TRP A 57 24.38 -3.54 10.50
N LYS A 58 24.15 -4.84 10.22
CA LYS A 58 25.14 -5.88 10.53
C LYS A 58 26.42 -5.74 9.72
N SER A 59 26.36 -5.06 8.56
CA SER A 59 27.53 -4.80 7.72
C SER A 59 28.59 -3.92 8.39
N PHE A 60 28.23 -3.17 9.45
CA PHE A 60 29.16 -2.36 10.22
C PHE A 60 30.03 -3.17 11.19
N ASN A 61 29.69 -4.44 11.44
CA ASN A 61 30.40 -5.32 12.38
C ASN A 61 30.55 -4.72 13.79
N ASP A 62 29.54 -3.99 14.27
CA ASP A 62 29.50 -3.35 15.57
C ASP A 62 28.47 -4.05 16.49
N PRO A 63 28.91 -4.86 17.48
CA PRO A 63 27.99 -5.58 18.37
C PRO A 63 27.11 -4.68 19.24
N PRO A 64 27.61 -3.61 19.89
CA PRO A 64 26.77 -2.60 20.54
C PRO A 64 25.67 -2.02 19.65
N LEU A 65 26.01 -1.66 18.40
CA LEU A 65 25.03 -1.15 17.44
C LEU A 65 23.94 -2.19 17.13
N ASN A 66 24.34 -3.45 16.92
CA ASN A 66 23.40 -4.54 16.67
C ASN A 66 22.40 -4.70 17.81
N GLN A 67 22.87 -4.60 19.06
CA GLN A 67 22.01 -4.69 20.24
C GLN A 67 21.05 -3.50 20.33
N CYS A 68 21.56 -2.28 20.18
CA CYS A 68 20.72 -1.07 20.21
C CYS A 68 19.58 -1.12 19.17
N ILE A 69 19.89 -1.54 17.94
CA ILE A 69 18.88 -1.66 16.89
C ILE A 69 17.90 -2.79 17.18
N SER A 70 18.36 -3.93 17.71
CA SER A 70 17.47 -5.03 18.12
C SER A 70 16.49 -4.60 19.23
N ASP A 71 17.00 -3.90 20.24
CA ASP A 71 16.19 -3.39 21.34
C ASP A 71 15.17 -2.35 20.84
N ALA A 72 15.61 -1.45 19.94
CA ALA A 72 14.71 -0.49 19.30
C ALA A 72 13.62 -1.19 18.48
N LEU A 73 13.94 -2.18 17.66
CA LEU A 73 12.93 -2.87 16.84
C LEU A 73 11.92 -3.67 17.68
N THR A 74 12.32 -4.16 18.85
CA THR A 74 11.44 -4.97 19.72
C THR A 74 10.60 -4.12 20.67
N GLN A 75 11.08 -2.96 21.09
CA GLN A 75 10.43 -2.13 22.14
C GLN A 75 9.91 -0.77 21.63
N ASN A 76 9.95 -0.51 20.31
CA ASN A 76 9.49 0.76 19.76
C ASN A 76 7.95 0.84 19.70
N LEU A 77 7.39 1.72 20.54
CA LEU A 77 5.95 1.98 20.63
C LEU A 77 5.35 2.60 19.36
N ASP A 78 6.13 3.35 18.58
CA ASP A 78 5.66 3.92 17.30
C ASP A 78 5.43 2.81 16.26
N LEU A 79 6.32 1.82 16.20
CA LEU A 79 6.11 0.63 15.36
C LEU A 79 4.87 -0.16 15.79
N ALA A 80 4.65 -0.30 17.10
CA ALA A 80 3.45 -0.94 17.63
C ALA A 80 2.17 -0.16 17.26
N GLN A 81 2.19 1.17 17.40
CA GLN A 81 1.07 2.04 17.02
C GLN A 81 0.78 1.97 15.51
N THR A 82 1.81 2.01 14.68
CA THR A 82 1.68 1.92 13.22
C THR A 82 1.09 0.57 12.80
N THR A 83 1.52 -0.52 13.44
CA THR A 83 0.96 -1.86 13.21
C THR A 83 -0.52 -1.92 13.60
N ALA A 84 -0.90 -1.32 14.72
CA ALA A 84 -2.30 -1.23 15.13
C ALA A 84 -3.16 -0.41 14.14
N LYS A 85 -2.63 0.72 13.64
CA LYS A 85 -3.30 1.52 12.60
C LYS A 85 -3.48 0.73 11.30
N LEU A 86 -2.48 -0.03 10.89
CA LEU A 86 -2.57 -0.90 9.71
C LEU A 86 -3.65 -1.97 9.90
N ALA A 87 -3.68 -2.64 11.06
CA ALA A 87 -4.73 -3.61 11.38
C ALA A 87 -6.12 -2.97 11.33
N GLN A 88 -6.31 -1.79 11.94
CA GLN A 88 -7.56 -1.05 11.87
C GLN A 88 -7.99 -0.75 10.42
N ALA A 89 -7.05 -0.33 9.57
CA ALA A 89 -7.33 -0.07 8.15
C ALA A 89 -7.75 -1.35 7.41
N GLN A 90 -7.12 -2.49 7.69
CA GLN A 90 -7.47 -3.78 7.09
C GLN A 90 -8.88 -4.25 7.44
N PHE A 91 -9.40 -3.93 8.64
CA PHE A 91 -10.79 -4.20 9.00
C PHE A 91 -11.76 -3.15 8.43
N THR A 92 -11.27 -1.93 8.13
CA THR A 92 -12.08 -0.84 7.56
C THR A 92 -12.24 -0.95 6.03
N ILE A 93 -11.24 -1.47 5.31
CA ILE A 93 -11.32 -1.61 3.84
C ILE A 93 -12.49 -2.53 3.39
N PRO A 94 -12.75 -3.69 4.02
CA PRO A 94 -13.88 -4.56 3.68
C PRO A 94 -15.26 -3.90 3.84
N VAL A 95 -15.43 -2.98 4.80
CA VAL A 95 -16.71 -2.28 4.99
C VAL A 95 -16.99 -1.28 3.87
N LEU A 96 -15.98 -0.86 3.12
CA LEU A 96 -16.16 -0.05 1.91
C LEU A 96 -16.42 -0.88 0.65
N HIS A 97 -15.99 -2.15 0.63
CA HIS A 97 -16.21 -3.04 -0.52
C HIS A 97 -17.58 -3.72 -0.51
N ASN A 98 -18.15 -4.03 0.66
CA ASN A 98 -19.41 -4.79 0.80
C ASN A 98 -20.67 -3.91 0.94
N GLY A 99 -20.57 -2.61 0.65
CA GLY A 99 -21.68 -1.65 0.71
C GLY A 99 -22.35 -1.36 -0.63
N ALA A 100 -22.25 -2.29 -1.60
CA ALA A 100 -22.91 -2.24 -2.91
C ALA A 100 -24.07 -3.23 -2.98
#